data_AF-A0A222P0N6-F1
#
_entry.id   AF-A0A222P0N6-F1
#
_cell.length_a   1.000
_cell.length_b   1.000
_cell.length_c   1.000
_cell.angle_alpha   90.00
_cell.angle_beta   90.00
_cell.angle_gamma   90.00
#
_symmetry.space_group_name_H-M   'P 1'
#
loop_
_entity.id
_entity.type
_entity.pdbx_description
1 polymer ?
#
loop_
_entity_poly.entity_id
_entity_poly.type
_entity_poly.pdbx_seq_one_letter_code
_entity_poly.pdbx_strand_id
1 'polypeptide(L)' 'MSFLQRLKKFYKASSENKTQIHVFLGFVIIPVVGMLLLYLYVNIFWL' A
#
# COMPACT_ATOMS: atom_id res chain seq x y z
N MET A 1 -6.11 25.10 -3.93
CA MET A 1 -6.65 23.79 -4.36
C MET A 1 -6.35 22.77 -3.28
N SER A 2 -7.36 22.04 -2.81
CA SER A 2 -7.19 21.04 -1.75
C SER A 2 -6.21 19.93 -2.20
N PHE A 3 -5.39 19.42 -1.28
CA PHE A 3 -4.38 18.38 -1.52
C PHE A 3 -4.99 17.15 -2.23
N LEU A 4 -6.25 16.83 -1.88
CA LEU A 4 -7.06 15.78 -2.50
C LEU A 4 -7.32 16.02 -3.99
N GLN A 5 -7.56 17.27 -4.41
CA GLN A 5 -7.79 17.61 -5.82
C GLN A 5 -6.51 17.49 -6.65
N ARG A 6 -5.36 17.78 -6.03
CA ARG A 6 -4.04 17.66 -6.66
C ARG A 6 -3.70 16.19 -6.93
N LEU A 7 -3.86 15.33 -5.93
CA LEU A 7 -3.72 13.87 -6.06
C LEU A 7 -4.65 13.28 -7.12
N LYS A 8 -5.93 13.69 -7.13
CA LYS A 8 -6.90 13.22 -8.12
C LYS A 8 -6.51 13.56 -9.57
N LYS A 9 -5.87 14.70 -9.78
CA LYS A 9 -5.34 15.12 -11.10
C LYS A 9 -4.13 14.27 -11.51
N PHE A 10 -3.20 14.00 -10.60
CA PHE A 10 -2.06 13.11 -10.84
C PHE A 10 -2.49 11.65 -11.10
N TYR A 11 -3.57 11.20 -10.46
CA TYR A 11 -4.15 9.87 -10.66
C TYR A 11 -4.81 9.67 -12.04
N LYS A 12 -5.26 10.77 -12.67
CA LYS A 12 -5.96 10.75 -13.96
C LYS A 12 -5.04 11.08 -15.15
N ALA A 13 -3.80 11.52 -14.89
CA ALA A 13 -2.93 12.08 -15.92
C ALA A 13 -2.24 11.04 -16.83
N SER A 14 -2.01 9.80 -16.37
CA SER A 14 -1.40 8.75 -17.21
C SER A 14 -1.68 7.34 -16.66
N SER A 15 -1.76 6.34 -17.55
CA SER A 15 -1.84 4.91 -17.22
C SER A 15 -0.59 4.41 -16.47
N GLU A 16 0.56 5.05 -16.73
CA GLU A 16 1.84 4.76 -16.10
C GLU A 16 1.84 5.15 -14.60
N ASN A 17 1.35 6.35 -14.28
CA ASN A 17 1.24 6.81 -12.88
C ASN A 17 0.31 5.91 -12.05
N LYS A 18 -0.77 5.38 -12.62
CA LYS A 18 -1.67 4.46 -11.92
C LYS A 18 -0.95 3.15 -11.56
N THR A 19 -0.18 2.62 -12.50
CA THR A 19 0.59 1.38 -12.29
C THR A 19 1.65 1.60 -11.23
N GLN A 20 2.40 2.71 -11.30
CA GLN A 20 3.43 3.05 -10.31
C GLN A 20 2.84 3.21 -8.90
N ILE A 21 1.68 3.87 -8.76
CA ILE A 21 1.02 3.98 -7.45
C ILE A 21 0.57 2.61 -6.95
N HIS A 22 0.03 1.75 -7.81
CA HIS A 22 -0.40 0.41 -7.41
C HIS A 22 0.78 -0.47 -6.97
N VAL A 23 1.91 -0.39 -7.69
CA VAL A 23 3.16 -1.09 -7.35
C VAL A 23 3.73 -0.56 -6.04
N PHE A 24 3.76 0.76 -5.84
CA PHE A 24 4.20 1.37 -4.58
C PHE A 24 3.31 0.94 -3.41
N LEU A 25 2.00 0.94 -3.61
CA LEU A 25 1.04 0.52 -2.60
C LEU A 25 1.19 -0.96 -2.26
N GLY A 26 1.40 -1.82 -3.26
CA GLY A 26 1.74 -3.23 -3.06
C GLY A 26 3.04 -3.41 -2.28
N PHE A 27 4.09 -2.66 -2.61
CA PHE A 27 5.37 -2.69 -1.90
C PHE A 27 5.25 -2.30 -0.43
N VAL A 28 4.29 -1.44 -0.06
CA VAL A 28 4.06 -1.06 1.35
C VAL A 28 3.11 -2.06 2.04
N ILE A 29 2.04 -2.49 1.37
CA ILE A 29 1.03 -3.36 1.97
C ILE A 29 1.58 -4.77 2.21
N ILE A 30 2.29 -5.36 1.25
CA ILE A 30 2.82 -6.73 1.34
C ILE A 30 3.69 -6.94 2.60
N PRO A 31 4.71 -6.10 2.90
CA PRO A 31 5.53 -6.29 4.09
C PRO A 31 4.76 -6.04 5.38
N VAL A 32 3.82 -5.08 5.40
CA VAL A 32 2.98 -4.83 6.59
C VAL A 32 2.11 -6.05 6.89
N VAL A 33 1.46 -6.62 5.87
CA VAL A 33 0.65 -7.84 6.01
C VAL A 33 1.52 -9.03 6.41
N GLY A 34 2.70 -9.18 5.80
CA GLY A 34 3.65 -10.24 6.14
C GLY A 34 4.12 -10.19 7.60
N MET A 35 4.49 -8.99 8.09
CA MET A 35 4.86 -8.79 9.48
C MET A 35 3.68 -9.08 10.43
N LEU A 36 2.47 -8.65 10.08
CA LEU A 36 1.27 -8.89 10.88
C LEU A 36 0.97 -10.40 11.00
N LEU A 37 1.05 -11.13 9.89
CA LEU A 37 0.83 -12.59 9.88
C LEU A 37 1.88 -13.33 10.68
N LEU A 38 3.16 -12.96 10.54
CA LEU A 38 4.24 -13.54 11.34
C LEU A 38 4.06 -13.25 12.84
N TYR A 39 3.66 -12.03 13.20
CA TYR A 39 3.38 -11.67 14.58
C TYR A 39 2.25 -12.51 15.18
N LEU A 40 1.16 -12.71 14.43
CA LEU A 40 0.06 -13.58 14.86
C LEU A 40 0.51 -15.04 14.98
N TYR A 41 1.26 -15.54 14.00
CA TYR A 41 1.77 -16.91 14.01
C TYR A 41 2.66 -17.18 15.22
N VAL A 42 3.62 -16.29 15.49
CA VAL A 42 4.52 -16.40 16.65
C VAL A 42 3.72 -16.36 17.95
N ASN A 43 2.75 -15.44 18.09
CA ASN A 43 1.92 -15.36 19.28
C ASN A 43 1.07 -16.62 19.49
N ILE A 44 0.46 -17.17 18.44
CA ILE A 44 -0.35 -18.39 18.53
C ILE A 44 0.53 -19.59 18.91
N PHE A 45 1.77 -19.66 18.41
CA PHE A 45 2.68 -20.74 18.75
C PHE A 45 3.19 -20.66 20.20
N TRP A 46 3.27 -19.45 20.76
CA TRP A 46 3.76 -19.22 22.13
C TRP A 46 2.67 -19.19 23.20
N LEU A 47 1.39 -19.05 22.82
CA LEU A 47 0.20 -19.19 23.68
C LEU A 47 -0.21 -20.66 23.81
#